data_AF-A0A443SDF9-F1
#
_entry.id   AF-A0A443SDF9-F1
#
_cell.length_a   1.000
_cell.length_b   1.000
_cell.length_c   1.000
_cell.angle_alpha   90.00
_cell.angle_beta   90.00
_cell.angle_gamma   90.00
#
_symmetry.space_group_name_H-M   'P 1'
#
loop_
_entity.id
_entity.type
_entity.pdbx_description
1 polymer ?
#
loop_
_entity_poly.entity_id
_entity_poly.type
_entity_poly.pdbx_seq_one_letter_code
_entity_poly.pdbx_strand_id
1 'polypeptide(L)'
;NLLRKKAAEELKKEQERRAAERRRIISERTGQPKPVDDANEARLQAICKEYYDRLTKLHSAKYDLEYDVSVKDLEVRELAQKVNDVKGRFIKPPLKKVSKTANQMEKIRMFTAKVSQMDYRAGLKTDKPEWAAGMKEKTPGAESQ
;
A
#
# COMPACT_ATOMS: atom_id res chain seq x y z
N ASN A 1 -1.78 -21.06 -7.55
CA ASN A 1 -1.35 -19.66 -7.31
C ASN A 1 -1.68 -18.67 -8.42
N LEU A 2 -2.14 -19.09 -9.61
CA LEU A 2 -2.54 -18.15 -10.68
C LEU A 2 -3.79 -17.31 -10.33
N LEU A 3 -4.83 -17.92 -9.76
CA LEU A 3 -6.10 -17.22 -9.47
C LEU A 3 -5.94 -16.05 -8.49
N ARG A 4 -5.13 -16.22 -7.43
CA ARG A 4 -4.86 -15.15 -6.45
C ARG A 4 -4.02 -14.02 -7.06
N LYS A 5 -3.07 -14.34 -7.95
CA LYS A 5 -2.26 -13.34 -8.65
C LYS A 5 -3.13 -12.52 -9.62
N LYS A 6 -3.95 -13.20 -10.43
CA LYS A 6 -4.90 -12.54 -11.34
C LYS A 6 -5.92 -11.68 -10.59
N ALA A 7 -6.46 -12.17 -9.48
CA ALA A 7 -7.38 -11.39 -8.65
C ALA A 7 -6.73 -10.14 -8.04
N ALA A 8 -5.47 -10.22 -7.60
CA ALA A 8 -4.73 -9.07 -7.08
C ALA A 8 -4.41 -8.04 -8.18
N GLU A 9 -4.03 -8.50 -9.38
CA GLU A 9 -3.79 -7.64 -10.54
C GLU A 9 -5.06 -6.92 -10.98
N GLU A 10 -6.19 -7.63 -11.10
CA GLU A 10 -7.48 -7.04 -11.45
C GLU A 10 -7.96 -6.06 -10.37
N LEU A 11 -7.77 -6.36 -9.08
CA LEU A 11 -8.10 -5.43 -7.99
C LEU A 11 -7.29 -4.13 -8.10
N LYS A 12 -5.99 -4.23 -8.39
CA LYS A 12 -5.13 -3.05 -8.57
C LYS A 12 -5.57 -2.23 -9.79
N LYS A 13 -5.85 -2.89 -10.91
CA LYS A 13 -6.35 -2.24 -12.14
C LYS A 13 -7.68 -1.52 -11.90
N GLU A 14 -8.59 -2.14 -11.15
CA GLU A 14 -9.87 -1.52 -10.79
C GLU A 14 -9.69 -0.31 -9.88
N GLN A 15 -8.78 -0.37 -8.90
CA GLN A 15 -8.46 0.76 -8.05
C GLN A 15 -7.92 1.94 -8.85
N GLU A 16 -7.00 1.68 -9.79
CA GLU A 16 -6.44 2.71 -10.68
C GLU A 16 -7.53 3.32 -11.57
N ARG A 17 -8.42 2.50 -12.13
CA ARG A 17 -9.58 2.95 -12.92
C ARG A 17 -10.52 3.83 -12.10
N ARG A 18 -10.89 3.40 -10.90
CA ARG A 18 -11.76 4.15 -9.99
C ARG A 18 -11.13 5.47 -9.56
N ALA A 19 -9.82 5.49 -9.32
CA ALA A 19 -9.09 6.71 -8.98
C ALA A 19 -9.01 7.70 -10.16
N ALA A 20 -8.79 7.20 -11.38
CA ALA A 20 -8.81 8.03 -12.58
C ALA A 20 -10.20 8.63 -12.84
N GLU A 21 -11.25 7.82 -12.74
CA GLU A 21 -12.63 8.28 -12.91
C GLU A 21 -13.01 9.30 -11.83
N ARG A 22 -12.61 9.08 -10.57
CA ARG A 22 -12.80 10.06 -9.49
C ARG A 22 -12.16 11.41 -9.83
N ARG A 23 -10.93 11.41 -10.38
CA ARG A 23 -10.27 12.66 -10.81
C ARG A 23 -11.03 13.33 -11.95
N ARG A 24 -11.50 12.57 -12.94
CA ARG A 24 -12.30 13.07 -14.06
C ARG A 24 -13.57 13.77 -13.58
N ILE A 25 -14.35 13.09 -12.74
CA ILE A 25 -15.61 13.61 -12.18
C ILE A 25 -15.37 14.86 -11.33
N ILE A 26 -14.32 14.90 -10.52
CA ILE A 26 -13.99 16.09 -9.73
C ILE A 26 -13.68 17.28 -10.65
N SER A 27 -12.87 17.07 -11.69
CA SER A 27 -12.53 18.12 -12.65
C SER A 27 -13.79 18.65 -13.35
N GLU A 28 -14.63 17.74 -13.85
CA GLU A 28 -15.89 18.06 -14.53
C GLU A 28 -16.86 18.82 -13.62
N ARG A 29 -17.03 18.38 -12.37
CA ARG A 29 -17.92 19.04 -11.41
C ARG A 29 -17.41 20.38 -10.94
N THR A 30 -16.10 20.51 -10.70
CA THR A 30 -15.54 21.73 -10.12
C THR A 30 -15.41 22.83 -11.16
N GLY A 31 -15.13 22.46 -12.41
CA GLY A 31 -14.99 23.37 -13.54
C GLY A 31 -13.73 24.22 -13.46
N GLN A 32 -13.68 25.28 -14.26
CA GLN A 32 -12.59 26.26 -14.22
C GLN A 32 -12.86 27.34 -13.15
N PRO A 33 -11.81 27.88 -12.52
CA PRO A 33 -11.95 29.02 -11.62
C PRO A 33 -12.60 30.22 -12.32
N LYS A 34 -13.51 30.91 -11.62
CA LYS A 34 -14.08 32.18 -12.11
C LYS A 34 -12.96 33.23 -12.28
N PRO A 35 -12.97 34.03 -13.36
CA PRO A 35 -11.97 35.07 -13.58
C PRO A 35 -12.15 36.20 -12.55
N VAL A 36 -11.07 36.49 -11.82
CA VAL A 36 -11.04 37.52 -10.77
C VAL A 36 -10.05 38.65 -11.07
N ASP A 37 -9.09 38.43 -11.96
CA ASP A 37 -7.96 39.35 -12.18
C ASP A 37 -8.38 40.70 -12.77
N ASP A 38 -9.40 40.72 -13.63
CA ASP A 38 -9.93 41.93 -14.27
C ASP A 38 -11.35 42.30 -13.77
N ALA A 39 -11.79 41.73 -12.64
CA ALA A 39 -13.16 41.92 -12.15
C ALA A 39 -13.30 43.21 -11.33
N ASN A 40 -14.34 44.00 -11.62
CA ASN A 40 -14.71 45.14 -10.78
C ASN A 40 -15.35 44.68 -9.44
N GLU A 41 -15.47 45.59 -8.47
CA GLU A 41 -15.96 45.27 -7.12
C GLU A 41 -17.35 44.59 -7.14
N ALA A 42 -18.29 45.11 -7.94
CA ALA A 42 -19.62 44.54 -8.06
C ALA A 42 -19.58 43.09 -8.60
N ARG A 43 -18.68 42.81 -9.55
CA ARG A 43 -18.49 41.48 -10.10
C ARG A 43 -17.86 40.53 -9.09
N LEU A 44 -16.88 41.00 -8.31
CA LEU A 44 -16.28 40.21 -7.23
C LEU A 44 -17.32 39.83 -6.16
N GLN A 45 -18.15 40.78 -5.73
CA GLN A 45 -19.24 40.50 -4.78
C GLN A 45 -20.25 39.47 -5.33
N ALA A 46 -20.59 39.55 -6.62
CA ALA A 46 -21.47 38.58 -7.26
C ALA A 46 -20.86 37.17 -7.30
N ILE A 47 -19.56 37.06 -7.61
CA ILE A 47 -18.83 35.78 -7.61
C ILE A 47 -18.82 35.15 -6.20
N CYS A 48 -18.57 35.96 -5.16
CA CYS A 48 -18.59 35.47 -3.78
C CYS A 48 -19.97 34.91 -3.38
N LYS A 49 -21.05 35.61 -3.73
CA LYS A 49 -22.43 35.14 -3.46
C LYS A 49 -22.74 33.85 -4.19
N GLU A 50 -22.38 33.76 -5.47
CA GLU A 50 -22.59 32.55 -6.28
C GLU A 50 -21.86 31.33 -5.68
N TYR A 51 -20.60 31.49 -5.28
CA TYR A 51 -19.85 30.41 -4.63
C TYR A 51 -20.45 30.01 -3.28
N TYR A 52 -20.92 30.97 -2.49
CA TYR A 52 -21.56 30.69 -1.21
C TYR A 52 -22.85 29.88 -1.38
N ASP A 53 -23.71 30.27 -2.32
CA ASP A 53 -24.95 29.55 -2.63
C ASP A 53 -24.68 28.14 -3.12
N ARG A 54 -23.65 27.99 -3.98
CA ARG A 54 -23.21 26.68 -4.47
C ARG A 54 -22.68 25.81 -3.32
N LEU A 55 -21.85 26.37 -2.45
CA LEU A 55 -21.28 25.66 -1.30
C LEU A 55 -22.36 25.16 -0.36
N THR A 56 -23.37 25.99 -0.07
CA THR A 56 -24.49 25.64 0.79
C THR A 56 -25.26 24.43 0.24
N LYS A 57 -25.59 24.43 -1.06
CA LYS A 57 -26.25 23.31 -1.73
C LYS A 57 -25.38 22.04 -1.70
N LEU A 58 -24.09 22.17 -1.97
CA LEU A 58 -23.15 21.04 -1.93
C LEU A 58 -22.99 20.46 -0.52
N HIS A 59 -22.97 21.31 0.51
CA HIS A 59 -22.91 20.87 1.90
C HIS A 59 -24.17 20.10 2.31
N SER A 60 -25.36 20.56 1.92
CA SER A 60 -26.60 19.82 2.15
C SER A 60 -26.56 18.44 1.51
N ALA A 61 -26.25 18.38 0.20
CA ALA A 61 -26.17 17.10 -0.52
C ALA A 61 -25.09 16.17 0.04
N LYS A 62 -23.96 16.72 0.50
CA LYS A 62 -22.90 15.98 1.16
C LYS A 62 -23.40 15.35 2.46
N TYR A 63 -24.11 16.12 3.28
CA TYR A 63 -24.64 15.63 4.55
C TYR A 63 -25.60 14.46 4.34
N ASP A 64 -26.54 14.58 3.40
CA ASP A 64 -27.49 13.51 3.08
C ASP A 64 -26.75 12.23 2.65
N LEU A 65 -25.74 12.36 1.78
CA LEU A 65 -24.92 11.23 1.34
C LEU A 65 -24.11 10.60 2.48
N GLU A 66 -23.52 11.41 3.37
CA GLU A 66 -22.76 10.91 4.52
C GLU A 66 -23.65 10.19 5.52
N TYR A 67 -24.86 10.70 5.75
CA TYR A 67 -25.85 10.04 6.58
C TYR A 67 -26.27 8.69 5.99
N ASP A 68 -26.60 8.66 4.70
CA ASP A 68 -26.96 7.45 3.98
C ASP A 68 -25.86 6.38 3.99
N VAL A 69 -24.59 6.79 3.92
CA VAL A 69 -23.45 5.88 4.04
C VAL A 69 -23.33 5.37 5.47
N SER A 70 -23.50 6.25 6.46
CA SER A 70 -23.42 5.89 7.88
C SER A 70 -24.48 4.85 8.27
N VAL A 71 -25.72 5.02 7.80
CA VAL A 71 -26.80 4.04 8.01
C VAL A 71 -26.44 2.69 7.39
N LYS A 72 -25.97 2.68 6.14
CA LYS A 72 -25.53 1.43 5.48
C LYS A 72 -24.36 0.76 6.21
N ASP A 73 -23.42 1.53 6.74
CA ASP A 73 -22.30 1.00 7.51
C ASP A 73 -22.76 0.36 8.83
N LEU A 74 -23.79 0.92 9.47
CA LEU A 74 -24.43 0.30 10.64
C LEU A 74 -25.11 -1.01 10.27
N GLU A 75 -25.91 -1.03 9.21
CA GLU A 75 -26.59 -2.23 8.72
C GLU A 75 -25.58 -3.34 8.35
N VAL A 76 -24.50 -3.00 7.64
CA VAL A 76 -23.43 -3.94 7.29
C VAL A 76 -22.78 -4.51 8.55
N ARG A 77 -22.54 -3.68 9.57
CA ARG A 77 -21.96 -4.14 10.84
C ARG A 77 -22.88 -5.10 11.57
N GLU A 78 -24.17 -4.78 11.65
CA GLU A 78 -25.17 -5.66 12.26
C GLU A 78 -25.28 -7.00 11.53
N LEU A 79 -25.34 -6.96 10.20
CA LEU A 79 -25.37 -8.17 9.37
C LEU A 79 -24.09 -8.99 9.53
N ALA A 80 -22.93 -8.34 9.56
CA ALA A 80 -21.65 -9.02 9.80
C ALA A 80 -21.61 -9.70 11.17
N GLN A 81 -22.17 -9.08 12.21
CA GLN A 81 -22.31 -9.68 13.53
C GLN A 81 -23.25 -10.89 13.50
N LYS A 82 -24.45 -10.77 12.90
CA LYS A 82 -25.40 -11.89 12.76
C LYS A 82 -24.79 -13.07 12.01
N VAL A 83 -24.06 -12.82 10.93
CA VAL A 83 -23.36 -13.86 10.17
C VAL A 83 -22.26 -14.52 11.00
N ASN A 84 -21.58 -13.78 11.86
CA ASN A 84 -20.57 -14.33 12.77
C ASN A 84 -21.20 -15.21 13.86
N ASP A 85 -22.30 -14.77 14.47
CA ASP A 85 -23.05 -15.57 15.46
C ASP A 85 -23.54 -16.90 14.84
N VAL A 86 -24.01 -16.89 13.58
CA VAL A 86 -24.44 -18.10 12.85
C VAL A 86 -23.27 -19.02 12.48
N LYS A 87 -22.10 -18.45 12.14
CA LYS A 87 -20.90 -19.23 11.79
C LYS A 87 -20.13 -19.78 13.01
N GLY A 88 -20.63 -19.50 14.22
CA GLY A 88 -20.01 -19.89 15.48
C GLY A 88 -18.94 -18.88 15.90
N ARG A 89 -19.11 -18.33 17.10
CA ARG A 89 -18.29 -17.25 17.69
C ARG A 89 -16.79 -17.56 17.85
N PHE A 90 -16.33 -18.75 17.44
CA PHE A 90 -14.97 -19.21 17.65
C PHE A 90 -14.52 -20.29 16.64
N ILE A 91 -14.20 -19.90 15.40
CA ILE A 91 -13.30 -20.73 14.59
C ILE A 91 -11.89 -20.48 15.12
N LYS A 92 -11.41 -21.29 16.08
CA LYS A 92 -10.04 -21.19 16.62
C LYS A 92 -9.06 -21.25 15.45
N PRO A 93 -8.41 -20.13 15.06
CA PRO A 93 -7.43 -20.18 14.00
C PRO A 93 -6.31 -21.11 14.46
N PRO A 94 -5.82 -22.05 13.63
CA PRO A 94 -4.72 -22.91 14.02
C PRO A 94 -3.54 -22.02 14.42
N LEU A 95 -3.15 -22.07 15.70
CA LEU A 95 -2.07 -21.27 16.25
C LEU A 95 -0.76 -21.70 15.60
N LYS A 96 -0.32 -20.94 14.60
CA LYS A 96 1.01 -21.12 14.02
C LYS A 96 2.04 -20.50 14.95
N LYS A 97 3.09 -21.25 15.29
CA LYS A 97 4.25 -20.74 16.03
C LYS A 97 4.95 -19.69 15.16
N VAL A 98 4.59 -18.43 15.36
CA VAL A 98 5.18 -17.29 14.67
C VAL A 98 6.25 -16.68 15.55
N SER A 99 7.53 -16.97 15.26
CA SER A 99 8.62 -16.20 15.87
C SER A 99 8.85 -14.96 15.00
N LYS A 100 8.70 -13.76 15.60
CA LYS A 100 8.86 -12.49 14.89
C LYS A 100 10.24 -12.40 14.23
N THR A 101 11.27 -12.89 14.92
CA THR A 101 12.66 -12.93 14.47
C THR A 101 12.87 -13.87 13.29
N ALA A 102 12.30 -15.08 13.28
CA ALA A 102 12.49 -16.01 12.16
C ALA A 102 11.83 -15.52 10.87
N ASN A 103 10.61 -14.96 10.98
CA ASN A 103 9.92 -14.40 9.81
C ASN A 103 10.67 -13.17 9.24
N GLN A 104 11.31 -12.37 10.10
CA GLN A 104 12.15 -11.25 9.69
C GLN A 104 13.46 -11.74 9.06
N MET A 105 14.11 -12.74 9.65
CA MET A 105 15.32 -13.38 9.11
C MET A 105 15.06 -14.04 7.75
N GLU A 106 13.92 -14.69 7.55
CA GLU A 106 13.55 -15.30 6.27
C GLU A 106 13.30 -14.22 5.20
N LYS A 107 12.66 -13.10 5.56
CA LYS A 107 12.52 -11.96 4.65
C LYS A 107 13.87 -11.35 4.27
N ILE A 108 14.77 -11.18 5.24
CA ILE A 108 16.13 -10.68 4.99
C ILE A 108 16.87 -11.67 4.09
N ARG A 109 16.83 -12.97 4.39
CA ARG A 109 17.47 -14.01 3.58
C ARG A 109 16.91 -14.07 2.16
N MET A 110 15.59 -13.97 1.99
CA MET A 110 14.94 -13.92 0.68
C MET A 110 15.36 -12.66 -0.10
N PHE A 111 15.48 -11.52 0.59
CA PHE A 111 15.97 -10.28 -0.02
C PHE A 111 17.45 -10.41 -0.42
N THR A 112 18.32 -10.90 0.46
CA THR A 112 19.75 -11.15 0.18
C THR A 112 19.94 -12.17 -0.93
N ALA A 113 19.13 -13.25 -0.97
CA ALA A 113 19.17 -14.24 -2.04
C ALA A 113 18.73 -13.64 -3.38
N LYS A 114 17.70 -12.80 -3.38
CA LYS A 114 17.24 -12.10 -4.59
C LYS A 114 18.28 -11.10 -5.09
N VAL A 115 18.91 -10.35 -4.18
CA VAL A 115 20.00 -9.42 -4.50
C VAL A 115 21.23 -10.17 -5.02
N SER A 116 21.58 -11.31 -4.40
CA SER A 116 22.68 -12.17 -4.85
C SER A 116 22.42 -12.82 -6.21
N GLN A 117 21.17 -13.18 -6.53
CA GLN A 117 20.80 -13.65 -7.86
C GLN A 117 20.87 -12.54 -8.94
N MET A 118 20.80 -11.28 -8.52
CA MET A 118 20.99 -10.11 -9.40
C MET A 118 22.47 -9.65 -9.44
N ASP A 119 23.32 -10.20 -8.58
CA ASP A 119 24.75 -9.90 -8.56
C ASP A 119 25.50 -10.85 -9.50
N TYR A 120 25.67 -10.39 -10.74
CA TYR A 120 26.36 -11.12 -11.80
C TYR A 120 27.84 -11.39 -11.50
N ARG A 121 28.46 -10.72 -10.52
CA ARG A 121 29.88 -10.94 -10.15
C ARG A 121 30.09 -12.22 -9.35
N ALA A 122 29.08 -12.68 -8.63
CA ALA A 122 29.20 -13.84 -7.73
C ALA A 122 29.42 -15.18 -8.47
N GLY A 123 29.05 -15.24 -9.75
CA GLY A 123 29.25 -16.43 -10.60
C GLY A 123 30.57 -16.47 -11.37
N LEU A 124 31.39 -15.42 -11.33
CA LEU A 124 32.69 -15.41 -12.00
C LEU A 124 33.76 -16.02 -11.09
N LYS A 125 34.49 -17.02 -11.61
CA LYS A 125 35.72 -17.49 -10.97
C LYS A 125 36.73 -16.34 -10.99
N THR A 126 37.05 -15.79 -9.83
CA THR A 126 38.19 -14.90 -9.66
C THR A 126 39.44 -15.75 -9.47
N ASP A 127 40.42 -15.63 -10.35
CA ASP A 127 41.72 -16.28 -10.19
C ASP A 127 42.38 -15.78 -8.92
N LYS A 128 42.80 -16.72 -8.08
CA LYS A 128 43.44 -16.43 -6.81
C LYS A 128 44.87 -15.96 -7.11
N PRO A 129 45.26 -14.71 -6.81
CA PRO A 129 46.60 -14.24 -7.11
C PRO A 129 47.63 -15.02 -6.28
N GLU A 130 48.73 -15.41 -6.93
CA GLU A 130 49.69 -16.41 -6.42
C GLU A 130 50.32 -16.07 -5.07
N TRP A 131 50.29 -14.81 -4.62
CA TRP A 131 50.76 -14.42 -3.29
C TRP A 131 49.95 -15.04 -2.14
N ALA A 132 48.70 -15.44 -2.39
CA ALA A 132 47.84 -16.04 -1.36
C ALA A 132 48.12 -17.54 -1.11
N ALA A 133 48.93 -18.20 -1.93
CA ALA A 133 49.25 -19.63 -1.81
C ALA A 133 50.46 -19.92 -0.89
N GLY A 134 51.23 -18.89 -0.50
CA GLY A 134 52.53 -19.05 0.17
C GLY A 134 52.52 -19.11 1.71
N MET A 135 51.39 -18.92 2.38
CA MET A 135 51.33 -18.99 3.86
C MET A 135 50.87 -20.36 4.36
N LYS A 136 51.60 -21.41 3.99
CA LYS A 136 51.68 -22.64 4.77
C LYS A 136 53.12 -23.12 4.74
N GLU A 137 53.89 -22.73 5.76
CA GLU A 137 54.65 -23.65 6.62
C GLU A 137 55.69 -22.92 7.48
N LYS A 138 56.00 -23.56 8.62
CA LYS A 138 57.10 -23.36 9.58
C LYS A 138 56.81 -22.36 10.71
N THR A 139 56.82 -22.75 11.99
CA THR A 139 57.76 -23.64 12.72
C THR A 139 57.12 -24.16 14.05
N PRO A 140 57.87 -24.76 15.00
CA PRO A 140 58.03 -26.21 15.21
C PRO A 140 57.46 -26.66 16.59
N GLY A 141 57.56 -27.95 16.91
CA GLY A 141 57.08 -28.51 18.16
C GLY A 141 57.85 -28.10 19.42
N ALA A 142 57.18 -28.24 20.56
CA ALA A 142 57.78 -28.50 21.86
C ALA A 142 56.79 -29.37 22.68
N GLU A 143 57.28 -30.53 23.11
CA GLU A 143 56.62 -31.55 23.93
C GLU A 143 56.53 -31.20 25.43
N SER A 144 55.67 -31.98 26.13
CA SER A 144 55.70 -32.37 27.55
C SER A 144 55.31 -31.30 28.58
N GLN A 145 54.44 -31.54 29.57
CA GLN A 145 53.94 -32.75 30.24
C GLN A 145 52.42 -32.68 30.46
#